data_AF-A0A0P7URY1-F1
#
_entry.id   AF-A0A0P7URY1-F1
#
_cell.length_a   1.000
_cell.length_b   1.000
_cell.length_c   1.000
_cell.angle_alpha   90.00
_cell.angle_beta   90.00
_cell.angle_gamma   90.00
#
_symmetry.space_group_name_H-M   'P 1'
#
loop_
_entity.id
_entity.type
_entity.pdbx_description
1 polymer ?
#
loop_
_entity_poly.entity_id
_entity_poly.type
_entity_poly.pdbx_seq_one_letter_code
_entity_poly.pdbx_strand_id
1 'polypeptide(L)'
;CPEGLRPMKDGSGCYDYSKGTDCSDGFNGGCEQLCLQQLVPLPNDPTSSNVLMFCGCVEEYRLAPDGRSCIMQTESCEGPSCHRRSSRGNDTLFGEMLRGYNNKTQEVNLAQVFQMSFRLKMYRVKSPPKGGDNNFIKDFPQLADGLMVIPLPVEEQCRGVLSEPQPNLQLLTGDAKFSEAMGYPMVQQWRVRSNMYKVKLSSITLSAGFSKVLKVLNSESTREELLSFIQQYGSHYVSEALYGSELACTIYFPSKKVQQQLWLQYQR
;
A
#
# COMPACT_ATOMS: atom_id res chain seq x y z
N CYS A 1 -38.57 4.84 -28.03
CA CYS A 1 -37.45 4.12 -28.65
C CYS A 1 -37.98 3.29 -29.81
N PRO A 2 -37.24 3.19 -30.93
CA PRO A 2 -37.55 2.24 -32.01
C PRO A 2 -37.71 0.80 -31.49
N GLU A 3 -38.39 -0.03 -32.27
CA GLU A 3 -38.64 -1.43 -31.91
C GLU A 3 -37.32 -2.19 -31.69
N GLY A 4 -37.21 -2.91 -30.57
CA GLY A 4 -35.98 -3.59 -30.13
C GLY A 4 -35.05 -2.75 -29.22
N LEU A 5 -35.25 -1.43 -29.14
CA LEU A 5 -34.47 -0.54 -28.27
C LEU A 5 -35.27 -0.13 -27.02
N ARG A 6 -34.57 0.01 -25.89
CA ARG A 6 -35.16 0.51 -24.62
C ARG A 6 -34.52 1.83 -24.22
N PRO A 7 -35.21 2.70 -23.46
CA PRO A 7 -34.61 3.95 -23.00
C PRO A 7 -33.34 3.69 -22.19
N MET A 8 -32.33 4.54 -22.39
CA MET A 8 -31.17 4.60 -21.50
C MET A 8 -31.59 5.09 -20.12
N LYS A 9 -30.87 4.68 -19.08
CA LYS A 9 -31.22 5.01 -17.69
C LYS A 9 -31.14 6.51 -17.37
N ASP A 10 -30.23 7.25 -18.01
CA ASP A 10 -30.14 8.71 -17.91
C ASP A 10 -31.15 9.46 -18.80
N GLY A 11 -31.93 8.75 -19.61
CA GLY A 11 -32.89 9.32 -20.56
C GLY A 11 -32.26 10.01 -21.78
N SER A 12 -30.94 9.91 -21.97
CA SER A 12 -30.23 10.57 -23.08
C SER A 12 -30.52 9.96 -24.44
N GLY A 13 -31.03 8.72 -24.48
CA GLY A 13 -31.30 8.03 -25.73
C GLY A 13 -31.97 6.66 -25.56
N CYS A 14 -31.83 5.85 -26.61
CA CYS A 14 -32.39 4.51 -26.71
C CYS A 14 -31.27 3.51 -27.01
N TYR A 15 -31.19 2.44 -26.24
CA TYR A 15 -30.10 1.46 -26.27
C TYR A 15 -30.60 0.02 -26.43
N ASP A 16 -29.81 -0.80 -27.12
CA ASP A 16 -30.06 -2.23 -27.30
C ASP A 16 -29.34 -3.03 -26.19
N TYR A 17 -30.07 -3.37 -25.13
CA TYR A 17 -29.54 -4.14 -24.00
C TYR A 17 -29.17 -5.59 -24.35
N SER A 18 -29.54 -6.09 -25.55
CA SER A 18 -29.11 -7.42 -26.01
C SER A 18 -27.68 -7.42 -26.57
N LYS A 19 -27.17 -6.24 -26.98
CA LYS A 19 -25.86 -6.10 -27.63
C LYS A 19 -24.78 -5.57 -26.71
N GLY A 20 -25.12 -5.11 -25.52
CA GLY A 20 -24.14 -4.58 -24.58
C GLY A 20 -24.72 -4.06 -23.28
N THR A 21 -24.00 -3.13 -22.68
CA THR A 21 -24.19 -2.65 -21.31
C THR A 21 -24.43 -1.14 -21.32
N ASP A 22 -25.51 -0.67 -20.68
CA ASP A 22 -25.85 0.76 -20.64
C ASP A 22 -25.02 1.50 -19.58
N CYS A 23 -23.95 2.18 -20.01
CA CYS A 23 -23.04 2.96 -19.16
C CYS A 23 -23.64 4.21 -18.50
N SER A 24 -24.90 4.56 -18.79
CA SER A 24 -25.47 5.84 -18.38
C SER A 24 -25.92 5.93 -16.91
N ASP A 25 -25.81 4.84 -16.14
CA ASP A 25 -26.34 4.74 -14.78
C ASP A 25 -25.41 5.24 -13.66
N GLY A 26 -24.25 5.79 -14.01
CA GLY A 26 -23.29 6.35 -13.06
C GLY A 26 -22.53 5.32 -12.22
N PHE A 27 -22.84 4.02 -12.35
CA PHE A 27 -22.19 2.89 -11.67
C PHE A 27 -21.50 1.96 -12.69
N ASN A 28 -20.78 2.54 -13.66
CA ASN A 28 -20.15 1.83 -14.77
C ASN A 28 -21.10 0.95 -15.61
N GLY A 29 -22.41 1.20 -15.58
CA GLY A 29 -23.40 0.49 -16.40
C GLY A 29 -23.60 -0.99 -16.10
N GLY A 30 -22.89 -1.55 -15.12
CA GLY A 30 -22.77 -3.00 -14.93
C GLY A 30 -21.43 -3.61 -15.40
N CYS A 31 -20.45 -2.78 -15.78
CA CYS A 31 -19.04 -3.16 -15.90
C CYS A 31 -18.35 -3.04 -14.52
N GLU A 32 -17.38 -3.92 -14.24
CA GLU A 32 -16.70 -3.93 -12.93
C GLU A 32 -15.82 -2.70 -12.69
N GLN A 33 -15.09 -2.23 -13.71
CA GLN A 33 -14.10 -1.15 -13.54
C GLN A 33 -14.33 0.06 -14.44
N LEU A 34 -14.35 -0.11 -15.77
CA LEU A 34 -14.51 0.99 -16.72
C LEU A 34 -15.66 0.70 -17.68
N CYS A 35 -16.45 1.73 -17.99
CA CYS A 35 -17.49 1.69 -19.02
C CYS A 35 -17.25 2.86 -19.98
N LEU A 36 -16.81 2.55 -21.20
CA LEU A 36 -16.45 3.54 -22.21
C LEU A 36 -17.59 3.72 -23.20
N GLN A 37 -17.93 4.98 -23.49
CA GLN A 37 -18.89 5.35 -24.53
C GLN A 37 -18.14 5.92 -25.74
N GLN A 38 -18.42 5.38 -26.92
CA GLN A 38 -17.89 5.86 -28.19
C GLN A 38 -19.03 6.19 -29.14
N LEU A 39 -19.08 7.44 -29.59
CA LEU A 39 -20.01 7.87 -30.64
C LEU A 39 -19.43 7.51 -32.01
N VAL A 40 -20.17 6.69 -32.75
CA VAL A 40 -19.81 6.30 -34.13
C VAL A 40 -20.89 6.83 -35.08
N PRO A 41 -20.55 7.73 -36.02
CA PRO A 41 -21.52 8.25 -36.98
C PRO A 41 -22.18 7.12 -37.79
N LEU A 42 -23.47 7.25 -38.08
CA LEU A 42 -24.15 6.27 -38.92
C LEU A 42 -23.67 6.38 -40.39
N PRO A 43 -23.40 5.26 -41.07
CA PRO A 43 -22.90 5.28 -42.45
C PRO A 43 -23.83 5.98 -43.45
N ASN A 44 -25.14 5.95 -43.18
CA ASN A 44 -26.18 6.47 -44.07
C ASN A 44 -26.67 7.88 -43.68
N ASP A 45 -26.36 8.33 -42.47
CA ASP A 45 -26.73 9.66 -41.98
C ASP A 45 -25.67 10.16 -40.99
N PRO A 46 -24.74 11.01 -41.43
CA PRO A 46 -23.67 11.52 -40.59
C PRO A 46 -24.14 12.52 -39.52
N THR A 47 -25.40 12.97 -39.55
CA THR A 47 -25.98 13.82 -38.50
C THR A 47 -26.47 13.01 -37.30
N SER A 48 -26.57 11.69 -37.45
CA SER A 48 -27.00 10.75 -36.42
C SER A 48 -25.82 9.86 -36.01
N SER A 49 -25.61 9.68 -34.70
CA SER A 49 -24.54 8.84 -34.17
C SER A 49 -25.10 7.65 -33.41
N ASN A 50 -24.46 6.50 -33.58
CA ASN A 50 -24.65 5.33 -32.74
C ASN A 50 -23.77 5.47 -31.50
N VAL A 51 -24.28 5.08 -30.33
CA VAL A 51 -23.51 5.05 -29.08
C VAL A 51 -23.06 3.63 -28.83
N LEU A 52 -21.78 3.34 -29.08
CA LEU A 52 -21.17 2.07 -28.71
C LEU A 52 -20.69 2.15 -27.26
N MET A 53 -20.94 1.09 -26.49
CA MET A 53 -20.59 1.03 -25.09
C MET A 53 -19.82 -0.25 -24.80
N PHE A 54 -18.66 -0.13 -24.17
CA PHE A 54 -17.75 -1.24 -23.91
C PHE A 54 -17.27 -1.23 -22.46
N CYS A 55 -17.19 -2.42 -21.85
CA CYS A 55 -16.51 -2.58 -20.58
C CYS A 55 -15.00 -2.67 -20.79
N GLY A 56 -14.24 -2.00 -19.93
CA GLY A 56 -12.78 -2.05 -19.88
C GLY A 56 -12.29 -2.33 -18.47
N CYS A 57 -11.02 -2.73 -18.38
CA CYS A 57 -10.31 -2.92 -17.11
C CYS A 57 -9.08 -2.04 -17.08
N VAL A 58 -8.63 -1.64 -15.89
CA VAL A 58 -7.34 -0.96 -15.72
C VAL A 58 -6.18 -1.93 -16.00
N GLU A 59 -4.99 -1.40 -16.25
CA GLU A 59 -3.83 -2.12 -16.83
C GLU A 59 -3.49 -3.46 -16.15
N GLU A 60 -3.72 -3.57 -14.84
CA GLU A 60 -3.42 -4.74 -14.01
C GLU A 60 -4.46 -5.87 -14.14
N TYR A 61 -5.54 -5.66 -14.91
CA TYR A 61 -6.67 -6.57 -15.05
C TYR A 61 -6.99 -6.81 -16.52
N ARG A 62 -7.53 -7.98 -16.84
CA ARG A 62 -8.07 -8.32 -18.17
C ARG A 62 -9.57 -8.51 -18.09
N LEU A 63 -10.29 -8.12 -19.14
CA LEU A 63 -11.73 -8.33 -19.22
C LEU A 63 -12.03 -9.84 -19.25
N ALA A 64 -12.94 -10.26 -18.38
CA ALA A 64 -13.39 -11.63 -18.25
C ALA A 64 -14.20 -12.06 -19.49
N PRO A 65 -14.41 -13.37 -19.70
CA PRO A 65 -15.19 -13.89 -20.83
C PRO A 65 -16.66 -13.43 -20.84
N ASP A 66 -17.19 -12.99 -19.70
CA ASP A 66 -18.53 -12.40 -19.60
C ASP A 66 -18.62 -10.98 -20.17
N GLY A 67 -17.49 -10.40 -20.57
CA GLY A 67 -17.38 -9.07 -21.14
C GLY A 67 -17.69 -7.94 -20.16
N ARG A 68 -17.75 -8.20 -18.85
CA ARG A 68 -18.17 -7.24 -17.81
C ARG A 68 -17.25 -7.22 -16.60
N SER A 69 -16.74 -8.37 -16.20
CA SER A 69 -15.88 -8.51 -15.02
C SER A 69 -14.40 -8.35 -15.38
N CYS A 70 -13.56 -8.01 -14.42
CA CYS A 70 -12.13 -7.78 -14.57
C CYS A 70 -11.35 -8.80 -13.73
N ILE A 71 -10.52 -9.60 -14.39
CA ILE A 71 -9.70 -10.63 -13.75
C ILE A 71 -8.28 -10.10 -13.63
N MET A 72 -7.72 -10.11 -12.42
CA MET A 72 -6.33 -9.68 -12.19
C MET A 72 -5.37 -10.48 -13.08
N GLN A 73 -4.51 -9.77 -13.80
CA GLN A 73 -3.41 -10.39 -14.53
C GLN A 73 -2.34 -10.79 -13.50
N THR A 74 -2.35 -12.05 -13.07
CA THR A 74 -1.23 -12.56 -12.29
C THR A 74 -0.01 -12.61 -13.21
N GLU A 75 1.05 -11.86 -12.90
CA GLU A 75 2.36 -12.09 -13.49
C GLU A 75 2.78 -13.53 -13.18
N SER A 76 2.72 -14.41 -14.18
CA SER A 76 3.42 -15.69 -14.14
C SER A 76 4.91 -15.39 -14.21
N CYS A 77 5.53 -15.20 -13.05
CA CYS A 77 6.97 -15.08 -12.89
C CYS A 77 7.62 -16.45 -13.11
N GLU A 78 7.87 -16.82 -14.37
CA GLU A 78 8.66 -18.00 -14.73
C GLU A 78 10.15 -17.62 -14.80
N GLY A 79 10.82 -17.63 -13.66
CA GLY A 79 12.26 -17.41 -13.55
C GLY A 79 12.86 -18.10 -12.32
N PRO A 80 14.11 -18.62 -12.37
CA PRO A 80 14.73 -19.33 -11.25
C PRO A 80 15.00 -18.46 -10.00
N SER A 81 14.87 -17.13 -10.13
CA SER A 81 14.98 -16.15 -9.04
C SER A 81 13.64 -15.77 -8.42
N CYS A 82 12.52 -16.29 -8.92
CA CYS A 82 11.23 -16.07 -8.28
C CYS A 82 11.15 -16.97 -7.04
N HIS A 83 11.55 -16.44 -5.89
CA HIS A 83 11.21 -17.02 -4.60
C HIS A 83 9.68 -17.10 -4.52
N ARG A 84 9.13 -18.28 -4.78
CA ARG A 84 7.79 -18.67 -4.34
C ARG A 84 7.75 -18.53 -2.82
N ARG A 85 7.50 -17.33 -2.32
CA ARG A 85 6.92 -17.15 -1.00
C ARG A 85 5.54 -17.78 -1.09
N SER A 86 5.35 -18.87 -0.36
CA SER A 86 4.05 -19.51 -0.18
C SER A 86 3.14 -18.60 0.65
N SER A 87 2.66 -17.50 0.07
CA SER A 87 1.66 -16.64 0.67
C SER A 87 0.40 -16.63 -0.21
N ARG A 88 -0.36 -17.74 -0.15
CA ARG A 88 -1.83 -17.62 -0.18
C ARG A 88 -2.32 -17.02 1.15
N GLY A 89 -1.67 -15.93 1.57
CA GLY A 89 -2.01 -15.17 2.75
C GLY A 89 -3.07 -14.17 2.36
N ASN A 90 -4.06 -14.02 3.23
CA ASN A 90 -4.97 -12.87 3.25
C ASN A 90 -4.13 -11.60 3.50
N ASP A 91 -3.43 -11.11 2.47
CA ASP A 91 -2.60 -9.92 2.56
C ASP A 91 -3.39 -8.69 2.10
N THR A 92 -3.28 -7.63 2.88
CA THR A 92 -3.96 -6.34 2.68
C THR A 92 -2.98 -5.24 3.03
N LEU A 93 -3.22 -4.02 2.54
CA LEU A 93 -2.38 -2.88 2.90
C LEU A 93 -2.43 -2.63 4.42
N PHE A 94 -1.26 -2.40 5.02
CA PHE A 94 -1.08 -2.30 6.47
C PHE A 94 -1.44 -3.58 7.24
N GLY A 95 -1.43 -4.74 6.56
CA GLY A 95 -1.81 -6.03 7.12
C GLY A 95 -0.92 -6.52 8.26
N GLU A 96 0.30 -5.99 8.40
CA GLU A 96 1.19 -6.29 9.54
C GLU A 96 0.51 -5.97 10.87
N MET A 97 -0.34 -4.93 10.91
CA MET A 97 -1.09 -4.51 12.09
C MET A 97 -2.04 -5.61 12.60
N LEU A 98 -2.47 -6.51 11.73
CA LEU A 98 -3.41 -7.60 12.05
C LEU A 98 -2.69 -8.90 12.48
N ARG A 99 -1.36 -8.91 12.38
CA ARG A 99 -0.50 -10.06 12.59
C ARG A 99 0.37 -9.87 13.84
N GLY A 100 0.94 -10.97 14.28
CA GLY A 100 1.84 -10.99 15.42
C GLY A 100 3.20 -10.34 15.13
N TYR A 101 3.83 -9.84 16.20
CA TYR A 101 5.17 -9.30 16.22
C TYR A 101 6.01 -9.96 17.33
N ASN A 102 7.23 -10.37 16.99
CA ASN A 102 8.18 -10.92 17.96
C ASN A 102 9.24 -9.87 18.30
N ASN A 103 9.22 -9.38 19.54
CA ASN A 103 10.14 -8.35 20.01
C ASN A 103 11.59 -8.84 20.08
N LYS A 104 11.82 -10.15 20.30
CA LYS A 104 13.17 -10.69 20.42
C LYS A 104 13.83 -10.84 19.04
N THR A 105 13.11 -11.38 18.06
CA THR A 105 13.63 -11.61 16.71
C THR A 105 13.43 -10.41 15.79
N GLN A 106 12.63 -9.41 16.20
CA GLN A 106 12.18 -8.29 15.38
C GLN A 106 11.40 -8.72 14.13
N GLU A 107 10.85 -9.94 14.14
CA GLU A 107 10.04 -10.47 13.05
C GLU A 107 8.61 -9.93 13.10
N VAL A 108 8.16 -9.45 11.94
CA VAL A 108 6.78 -9.01 11.68
C VAL A 108 6.06 -10.07 10.85
N ASN A 109 4.74 -9.90 10.67
CA ASN A 109 3.92 -10.77 9.82
C ASN A 109 3.87 -12.24 10.28
N LEU A 110 3.87 -12.46 11.60
CA LEU A 110 3.60 -13.78 12.17
C LEU A 110 2.13 -14.18 11.96
N ALA A 111 1.68 -15.23 12.64
CA ALA A 111 0.30 -15.69 12.51
C ALA A 111 -0.71 -14.58 12.83
N GLN A 112 -1.89 -14.67 12.21
CA GLN A 112 -2.93 -13.66 12.27
C GLN A 112 -3.56 -13.59 13.68
N VAL A 113 -3.39 -12.45 14.34
CA VAL A 113 -3.93 -12.20 15.70
C VAL A 113 -5.35 -11.64 15.61
N PHE A 114 -5.58 -10.73 14.67
CA PHE A 114 -6.87 -10.03 14.51
C PHE A 114 -7.57 -10.40 13.22
N GLN A 115 -8.90 -10.38 13.24
CA GLN A 115 -9.72 -10.72 12.08
C GLN A 115 -9.54 -9.67 10.98
N MET A 116 -9.31 -10.16 9.76
CA MET A 116 -9.33 -9.34 8.55
C MET A 116 -10.74 -9.42 7.95
N SER A 117 -11.50 -8.32 8.02
CA SER A 117 -12.79 -8.19 7.36
C SER A 117 -12.89 -6.89 6.60
N PHE A 118 -13.70 -6.88 5.54
CA PHE A 118 -13.94 -5.73 4.69
C PHE A 118 -15.44 -5.43 4.73
N ARG A 119 -15.95 -4.96 5.87
CA ARG A 119 -17.34 -4.49 5.91
C ARG A 119 -17.38 -3.11 5.27
N LEU A 120 -18.39 -2.83 4.44
CA LEU A 120 -18.66 -1.52 3.83
C LEU A 120 -18.93 -0.47 4.92
N LYS A 121 -17.90 -0.04 5.64
CA LYS A 121 -17.89 1.17 6.45
C LYS A 121 -17.04 2.17 5.71
N MET A 122 -17.69 3.23 5.21
CA MET A 122 -17.04 4.46 4.76
C MET A 122 -15.87 4.77 5.69
N TYR A 123 -14.64 4.75 5.18
CA TYR A 123 -13.47 5.14 5.94
C TYR A 123 -13.68 6.56 6.44
N ARG A 124 -13.75 6.73 7.75
CA ARG A 124 -13.63 8.05 8.35
C ARG A 124 -12.15 8.38 8.42
N VAL A 125 -11.54 8.66 7.26
CA VAL A 125 -10.29 9.41 7.21
C VAL A 125 -10.59 10.72 7.91
N LYS A 126 -10.04 10.94 9.10
CA LYS A 126 -10.12 12.24 9.75
C LYS A 126 -9.24 13.17 8.93
N SER A 127 -9.86 13.86 7.97
CA SER A 127 -9.25 15.01 7.31
C SER A 127 -8.77 15.99 8.39
N PRO A 128 -7.58 16.57 8.28
CA PRO A 128 -7.15 17.63 9.19
C PRO A 128 -8.14 18.82 9.09
N PRO A 129 -8.37 19.57 10.18
CA PRO A 129 -9.30 20.68 10.16
C PRO A 129 -8.74 21.82 9.28
N LYS A 130 -9.43 22.06 8.16
CA LYS A 130 -9.53 23.28 7.34
C LYS A 130 -8.26 24.14 7.14
N GLY A 131 -7.78 24.16 5.90
CA GLY A 131 -7.04 25.30 5.33
C GLY A 131 -5.86 24.90 4.47
N GLY A 132 -6.11 24.38 3.27
CA GLY A 132 -5.07 24.07 2.29
C GLY A 132 -5.54 23.01 1.32
N ASP A 133 -6.02 23.44 0.15
CA ASP A 133 -6.25 22.56 -0.98
C ASP A 133 -4.92 21.86 -1.32
N ASN A 134 -4.85 20.55 -1.11
CA ASN A 134 -3.95 19.64 -1.81
C ASN A 134 -4.45 18.19 -1.66
N ASN A 135 -4.84 17.62 -2.80
CA ASN A 135 -5.35 16.28 -3.03
C ASN A 135 -4.30 15.19 -2.73
N PHE A 136 -4.19 14.68 -1.50
CA PHE A 136 -3.28 13.54 -1.19
C PHE A 136 -3.92 12.34 -0.49
N ILE A 137 -5.24 12.14 -0.63
CA ILE A 137 -5.88 10.90 -0.14
C ILE A 137 -6.95 10.43 -1.12
N LYS A 138 -6.47 9.97 -2.27
CA LYS A 138 -7.17 9.17 -3.28
C LYS A 138 -6.06 8.24 -3.77
N ASP A 139 -5.99 6.97 -3.36
CA ASP A 139 -6.25 5.85 -4.29
C ASP A 139 -6.00 4.48 -3.60
N PHE A 140 -6.22 4.35 -2.28
CA PHE A 140 -6.06 3.04 -1.64
C PHE A 140 -7.25 2.12 -1.93
N PRO A 141 -7.00 0.83 -2.22
CA PRO A 141 -8.03 -0.20 -2.16
C PRO A 141 -8.70 -0.23 -0.78
N GLN A 142 -9.86 -0.90 -0.69
CA GLN A 142 -10.53 -1.11 0.59
C GLN A 142 -9.57 -1.76 1.62
N LEU A 143 -9.32 -1.06 2.73
CA LEU A 143 -8.51 -1.53 3.86
C LEU A 143 -9.31 -2.43 4.82
N ALA A 144 -8.62 -3.25 5.60
CA ALA A 144 -9.28 -4.03 6.64
C ALA A 144 -9.97 -3.15 7.70
N ASP A 145 -11.09 -3.66 8.22
CA ASP A 145 -11.82 -3.06 9.33
C ASP A 145 -10.91 -2.88 10.56
N GLY A 146 -11.14 -1.82 11.33
CA GLY A 146 -10.41 -1.57 12.58
C GLY A 146 -9.04 -0.89 12.39
N LEU A 147 -8.64 -0.60 11.15
CA LEU A 147 -7.46 0.23 10.86
C LEU A 147 -7.86 1.69 10.72
N MET A 148 -7.23 2.55 11.51
CA MET A 148 -7.35 4.00 11.42
C MET A 148 -6.07 4.56 10.80
N VAL A 149 -6.18 5.03 9.56
CA VAL A 149 -5.06 5.61 8.81
C VAL A 149 -5.14 7.13 8.87
N ILE A 150 -4.05 7.75 9.29
CA ILE A 150 -3.93 9.20 9.48
C ILE A 150 -2.70 9.66 8.68
N PRO A 151 -2.86 10.42 7.58
CA PRO A 151 -1.70 11.00 6.90
C PRO A 151 -0.99 11.98 7.84
N LEU A 152 0.35 12.01 7.79
CA LEU A 152 1.10 13.01 8.54
C LEU A 152 0.90 14.41 7.94
N PRO A 153 1.02 15.48 8.76
CA PRO A 153 0.97 16.87 8.29
C PRO A 153 1.97 17.15 7.17
N VAL A 154 1.66 18.12 6.30
CA VAL A 154 2.47 18.43 5.10
C VAL A 154 3.91 18.81 5.43
N GLU A 155 4.17 19.34 6.63
CA GLU A 155 5.49 19.71 7.12
C GLU A 155 6.40 18.49 7.36
N GLU A 156 5.79 17.33 7.63
CA GLU A 156 6.49 16.05 7.83
C GLU A 156 6.47 15.18 6.56
N GLN A 157 5.74 15.59 5.52
CA GLN A 157 5.75 14.92 4.21
C GLN A 157 6.92 15.41 3.36
N CYS A 158 7.60 14.49 2.67
CA CYS A 158 8.72 14.77 1.78
C CYS A 158 9.86 15.55 2.47
N ARG A 159 10.07 15.32 3.77
CA ARG A 159 11.08 16.03 4.56
C ARG A 159 12.42 15.30 4.51
N GLY A 160 13.46 16.02 4.08
CA GLY A 160 14.85 15.59 4.14
C GLY A 160 15.53 16.00 5.45
N VAL A 161 16.29 15.07 6.04
CA VAL A 161 17.15 15.31 7.20
C VAL A 161 18.55 14.84 6.87
N LEU A 162 19.50 15.77 6.97
CA LEU A 162 20.93 15.48 6.92
C LEU A 162 21.44 15.38 8.37
N SER A 163 22.05 14.25 8.71
CA SER A 163 22.67 14.03 10.02
C SER A 163 23.97 14.83 10.16
N GLU A 164 24.45 15.01 11.39
CA GLU A 164 25.79 15.53 11.63
C GLU A 164 26.87 14.57 11.12
N PRO A 165 28.00 15.05 10.59
CA PRO A 165 29.08 14.20 10.11
C PRO A 165 29.74 13.43 11.28
N GLN A 166 29.91 12.12 11.13
CA GLN A 166 30.52 11.24 12.13
C GLN A 166 31.69 10.44 11.54
N PRO A 167 32.67 10.00 12.35
CA PRO A 167 33.73 9.11 11.87
C PRO A 167 33.16 7.76 11.39
N ASN A 168 33.71 7.22 10.30
CA ASN A 168 33.30 5.92 9.80
C ASN A 168 33.86 4.79 10.66
N LEU A 169 33.09 4.34 11.65
CA LEU A 169 33.52 3.29 12.58
C LEU A 169 33.90 1.98 11.88
N GLN A 170 33.25 1.63 10.75
CA GLN A 170 33.57 0.40 10.02
C GLN A 170 34.99 0.41 9.43
N LEU A 171 35.51 1.58 9.08
CA LEU A 171 36.88 1.75 8.58
C LEU A 171 37.90 1.97 9.70
N LEU A 172 37.43 2.10 10.94
CA LEU A 172 38.26 2.32 12.13
C LEU A 172 38.34 1.07 13.02
N THR A 173 37.56 0.04 12.73
CA THR A 173 37.64 -1.28 13.38
C THR A 173 38.53 -2.23 12.59
N GLY A 174 39.43 -2.94 13.26
CA GLY A 174 40.38 -3.87 12.63
C GLY A 174 41.68 -3.19 12.17
N ASP A 175 42.21 -3.62 11.03
CA ASP A 175 43.45 -3.06 10.43
C ASP A 175 43.16 -1.73 9.70
N ALA A 176 42.89 -0.69 10.49
CA ALA A 176 42.53 0.63 9.98
C ALA A 176 43.71 1.27 9.21
N LYS A 177 43.50 1.57 7.93
CA LYS A 177 44.47 2.30 7.08
C LYS A 177 43.88 3.65 6.70
N PHE A 178 44.30 4.69 7.40
CA PHE A 178 43.96 6.08 7.07
C PHE A 178 45.21 6.97 7.19
N SER A 179 45.19 8.11 6.48
CA SER A 179 46.27 9.10 6.57
C SER A 179 46.07 9.97 7.80
N GLU A 180 47.01 9.96 8.74
CA GLU A 180 46.97 10.81 9.94
C GLU A 180 46.87 12.30 9.59
N ALA A 181 47.59 12.73 8.53
CA ALA A 181 47.55 14.11 8.05
C ALA A 181 46.18 14.52 7.48
N MET A 182 45.42 13.57 6.94
CA MET A 182 44.04 13.81 6.47
C MET A 182 43.04 13.71 7.62
N GLY A 183 43.31 12.88 8.63
CA GLY A 183 42.41 12.59 9.73
C GLY A 183 41.45 11.45 9.41
N TYR A 184 40.47 11.21 10.30
CA TYR A 184 39.56 10.07 10.15
C TYR A 184 38.62 10.20 8.96
N PRO A 185 38.33 9.10 8.25
CA PRO A 185 37.26 9.06 7.25
C PRO A 185 35.92 9.34 7.92
N MET A 186 35.06 10.09 7.23
CA MET A 186 33.77 10.53 7.78
C MET A 186 32.62 9.96 6.97
N VAL A 187 31.48 9.82 7.62
CA VAL A 187 30.20 9.45 7.03
C VAL A 187 29.13 10.45 7.44
N GLN A 188 28.20 10.72 6.54
CA GLN A 188 27.03 11.54 6.82
C GLN A 188 25.82 10.89 6.17
N GLN A 189 24.76 10.66 6.95
CA GLN A 189 23.52 10.09 6.46
C GLN A 189 22.55 11.19 6.06
N TRP A 190 21.97 11.05 4.87
CA TRP A 190 20.87 11.85 4.40
C TRP A 190 19.65 10.96 4.24
N ARG A 191 18.52 11.38 4.81
CA ARG A 191 17.28 10.63 4.72
C ARG A 191 16.13 11.52 4.29
N VAL A 192 15.32 11.05 3.36
CA VAL A 192 14.03 11.66 3.01
C VAL A 192 12.91 10.68 3.32
N ARG A 193 11.85 11.20 3.96
CA ARG A 193 10.62 10.49 4.23
C ARG A 193 9.48 11.13 3.48
N SER A 194 8.75 10.34 2.70
CA SER A 194 7.61 10.78 1.89
C SER A 194 6.44 9.80 2.02
N ASN A 195 5.25 10.26 1.65
CA ASN A 195 4.03 9.43 1.66
C ASN A 195 3.76 8.79 3.04
N MET A 196 3.89 9.60 4.09
CA MET A 196 3.90 9.14 5.47
C MET A 196 2.48 9.01 6.04
N TYR A 197 2.15 7.84 6.59
CA TYR A 197 0.89 7.55 7.25
C TYR A 197 1.12 6.94 8.62
N LYS A 198 0.46 7.50 9.62
CA LYS A 198 0.32 6.92 10.94
C LYS A 198 -0.90 6.00 10.92
N VAL A 199 -0.67 4.71 11.16
CA VAL A 199 -1.73 3.69 11.19
C VAL A 199 -1.90 3.23 12.62
N LYS A 200 -3.14 3.27 13.11
CA LYS A 200 -3.52 2.83 14.45
C LYS A 200 -4.56 1.72 14.35
N LEU A 201 -4.43 0.73 15.21
CA LEU A 201 -5.42 -0.32 15.37
C LEU A 201 -6.49 0.14 16.37
N SER A 202 -7.75 0.12 15.96
CA SER A 202 -8.91 0.67 16.68
C SER A 202 -10.10 -0.28 16.62
N SER A 203 -10.45 -0.88 17.78
CA SER A 203 -11.65 -1.71 17.95
C SER A 203 -11.77 -2.87 16.95
N ILE A 204 -10.97 -3.92 17.16
CA ILE A 204 -10.93 -5.09 16.30
C ILE A 204 -11.27 -6.38 17.05
N THR A 205 -11.82 -7.35 16.32
CA THR A 205 -12.09 -8.70 16.83
C THR A 205 -10.87 -9.60 16.63
N LEU A 206 -10.64 -10.52 17.57
CA LEU A 206 -9.61 -11.55 17.43
C LEU A 206 -9.91 -12.45 16.23
N SER A 207 -8.87 -12.98 15.57
CA SER A 207 -9.04 -13.96 14.50
C SER A 207 -9.64 -15.25 15.07
N ALA A 208 -10.39 -15.99 14.23
CA ALA A 208 -10.98 -17.26 14.66
C ALA A 208 -9.90 -18.29 15.04
N GLY A 209 -8.78 -18.31 14.31
CA GLY A 209 -7.64 -19.18 14.59
C GLY A 209 -6.99 -18.87 15.93
N PHE A 210 -6.72 -17.59 16.19
CA PHE A 210 -6.13 -17.14 17.46
C PHE A 210 -7.06 -17.44 18.64
N SER A 211 -8.36 -17.15 18.50
CA SER A 211 -9.37 -17.42 19.52
C SER A 211 -9.51 -18.91 19.83
N LYS A 212 -9.36 -19.78 18.82
CA LYS A 212 -9.41 -21.24 19.02
C LYS A 212 -8.22 -21.73 19.85
N VAL A 213 -7.01 -21.26 19.54
CA VAL A 213 -5.80 -21.64 20.28
C VAL A 213 -5.87 -21.12 21.72
N LEU A 214 -6.32 -19.87 21.93
CA LEU A 214 -6.52 -19.33 23.27
C LEU A 214 -7.54 -20.10 24.12
N LYS A 215 -8.53 -20.76 23.52
CA LYS A 215 -9.48 -21.62 24.25
C LYS A 215 -8.89 -22.95 24.66
N VAL A 216 -7.88 -23.43 23.92
CA VAL A 216 -7.18 -24.68 24.22
C VAL A 216 -6.14 -24.44 25.32
N LEU A 217 -5.45 -23.29 25.27
CA LEU A 217 -4.54 -22.87 26.32
C LEU A 217 -5.33 -22.58 27.60
N ASN A 218 -4.98 -23.26 28.69
CA ASN A 218 -5.65 -23.13 29.98
C ASN A 218 -4.63 -23.20 31.13
N SER A 219 -5.10 -23.28 32.38
CA SER A 219 -4.23 -23.33 33.56
C SER A 219 -3.31 -24.54 33.65
N GLU A 220 -3.59 -25.61 32.90
CA GLU A 220 -2.80 -26.85 32.82
C GLU A 220 -1.80 -26.85 31.65
N SER A 221 -1.78 -25.81 30.82
CA SER A 221 -0.89 -25.75 29.65
C SER A 221 0.58 -25.77 30.03
N THR A 222 1.36 -26.55 29.28
CA THR A 222 2.77 -26.72 29.57
C THR A 222 3.60 -25.53 29.07
N ARG A 223 4.85 -25.46 29.54
CA ARG A 223 5.81 -24.46 29.07
C ARG A 223 6.05 -24.58 27.56
N GLU A 224 6.15 -25.80 27.05
CA GLU A 224 6.42 -26.09 25.65
C GLU A 224 5.26 -25.62 24.75
N GLU A 225 4.02 -25.81 25.19
CA GLU A 225 2.83 -25.32 24.49
C GLU A 225 2.83 -23.79 24.42
N LEU A 226 3.13 -23.11 25.52
CA LEU A 226 3.22 -21.64 25.57
C LEU A 226 4.36 -21.11 24.69
N LEU A 227 5.51 -21.81 24.65
CA LEU A 227 6.61 -21.45 23.76
C LEU A 227 6.23 -21.62 22.30
N SER A 228 5.53 -22.70 21.94
CA SER A 228 5.05 -22.92 20.56
C SER A 228 4.07 -21.83 20.13
N PHE A 229 3.21 -21.36 21.05
CA PHE A 229 2.28 -20.26 20.82
C PHE A 229 3.02 -18.95 20.52
N ILE A 230 4.01 -18.59 21.34
CA ILE A 230 4.82 -17.37 21.14
C ILE A 230 5.61 -17.46 19.84
N GLN A 231 6.13 -18.63 19.49
CA GLN A 231 6.84 -18.82 18.23
C GLN A 231 5.92 -18.62 17.02
N GLN A 232 4.66 -19.05 17.11
CA GLN A 232 3.70 -18.95 16.01
C GLN A 232 3.06 -17.55 15.88
N TYR A 233 2.62 -16.96 16.99
CA TYR A 233 1.87 -15.70 17.02
C TYR A 233 2.70 -14.49 17.46
N GLY A 234 3.96 -14.71 17.83
CA GLY A 234 4.80 -13.66 18.38
C GLY A 234 4.49 -13.34 19.83
N SER A 235 5.25 -12.37 20.33
CA SER A 235 5.18 -11.89 21.71
C SER A 235 4.21 -10.72 21.91
N HIS A 236 3.92 -9.97 20.85
CA HIS A 236 3.20 -8.70 20.86
C HIS A 236 2.37 -8.56 19.58
N TYR A 237 1.53 -7.54 19.52
CA TYR A 237 0.90 -7.06 18.29
C TYR A 237 1.23 -5.57 18.11
N VAL A 238 1.15 -5.08 16.87
CA VAL A 238 1.43 -3.68 16.55
C VAL A 238 0.16 -2.83 16.74
N SER A 239 0.19 -1.89 17.68
CA SER A 239 -0.96 -1.02 17.99
C SER A 239 -0.94 0.31 17.22
N GLU A 240 0.24 0.86 16.99
CA GLU A 240 0.50 2.04 16.16
C GLU A 240 1.78 1.82 15.35
N ALA A 241 1.76 2.20 14.08
CA ALA A 241 2.93 2.16 13.21
C ALA A 241 2.97 3.37 12.29
N LEU A 242 4.18 3.67 11.81
CA LEU A 242 4.43 4.70 10.82
C LEU A 242 4.83 4.03 9.51
N TYR A 243 4.00 4.18 8.50
CA TYR A 243 4.22 3.70 7.14
C TYR A 243 4.60 4.85 6.22
N GLY A 244 5.26 4.54 5.12
CA GLY A 244 5.58 5.48 4.07
C GLY A 244 6.77 5.01 3.24
N SER A 245 7.32 5.93 2.46
CA SER A 245 8.51 5.70 1.65
C SER A 245 9.70 6.42 2.28
N GLU A 246 10.75 5.68 2.61
CA GLU A 246 11.98 6.22 3.17
C GLU A 246 13.13 5.95 2.20
N LEU A 247 13.80 7.01 1.75
CA LEU A 247 15.07 6.92 1.04
C LEU A 247 16.18 7.34 2.00
N ALA A 248 17.13 6.45 2.25
CA ALA A 248 18.30 6.71 3.09
C ALA A 248 19.58 6.53 2.27
N CYS A 249 20.39 7.57 2.19
CA CYS A 249 21.69 7.58 1.53
C CYS A 249 22.79 7.82 2.55
N THR A 250 23.95 7.19 2.33
CA THR A 250 25.15 7.44 3.13
C THR A 250 26.21 8.06 2.24
N ILE A 251 26.70 9.24 2.63
CA ILE A 251 27.77 9.96 1.95
C ILE A 251 29.07 9.64 2.68
N TYR A 252 30.06 9.18 1.93
CA TYR A 252 31.38 8.84 2.47
C TYR A 252 32.37 9.93 2.09
N PHE A 253 33.05 10.48 3.09
CA PHE A 253 34.11 11.47 2.91
C PHE A 253 35.46 10.89 3.31
N PRO A 254 36.53 11.18 2.55
CA PRO A 254 37.85 10.67 2.85
C PRO A 254 38.42 11.26 4.16
N SER A 255 37.98 12.45 4.56
CA SER A 255 38.37 13.08 5.82
C SER A 255 37.39 14.13 6.31
N LYS A 256 37.49 14.49 7.60
CA LYS A 256 36.79 15.62 8.20
C LYS A 256 37.09 16.95 7.51
N LYS A 257 38.35 17.19 7.14
CA LYS A 257 38.75 18.44 6.48
C LYS A 257 38.06 18.61 5.13
N VAL A 258 38.01 17.55 4.32
CA VAL A 258 37.31 17.56 3.03
C VAL A 258 35.82 17.78 3.21
N GLN A 259 35.18 17.11 4.17
CA GLN A 259 33.77 17.30 4.47
C GLN A 259 33.45 18.77 4.85
N GLN A 260 34.25 19.38 5.72
CA GLN A 260 34.05 20.78 6.12
C GLN A 260 34.24 21.76 4.96
N GLN A 261 35.25 21.54 4.12
CA GLN A 261 35.49 22.37 2.93
C GLN A 261 34.33 22.29 1.95
N LEU A 262 33.85 21.07 1.64
CA LEU A 262 32.71 20.87 0.75
C LEU A 262 31.42 21.45 1.34
N TRP A 263 31.21 21.33 2.65
CA TRP A 263 30.06 21.92 3.32
C TRP A 263 30.07 23.45 3.26
N LEU A 264 31.21 24.08 3.59
CA LEU A 264 31.36 25.53 3.49
C LEU A 264 31.25 26.03 2.05
N GLN A 265 31.71 25.24 1.07
CA GLN A 265 31.55 25.55 -0.34
C GLN A 265 30.09 25.46 -0.79
N TYR A 266 29.34 24.47 -0.30
CA TYR A 266 27.91 24.32 -0.59
C TYR A 266 27.05 25.44 0.03
N GLN A 267 27.45 25.96 1.19
CA GLN A 267 26.74 27.06 1.87
C GLN A 267 26.99 28.45 1.24
N ARG A 268 28.00 28.58 0.38
CA ARG A 268 28.30 29.81 -0.36
C ARG A 268 27.52 29.86 -1.66
#